data_AF-A0A7J9IX58-F1
#
_entry.id   AF-A0A7J9IX58-F1
#
_cell.length_a   1.000
_cell.length_b   1.000
_cell.length_c   1.000
_cell.angle_alpha   90.00
_cell.angle_beta   90.00
_cell.angle_gamma   90.00
#
_symmetry.space_group_name_H-M   'P 1'
#
loop_
_entity.id
_entity.type
_entity.pdbx_description
1 polymer ?
#
loop_
_entity_poly.entity_id
_entity_poly.type
_entity_poly.pdbx_seq_one_letter_code
_entity_poly.pdbx_strand_id
1 'polypeptide(L)'
;MKFADKDKFSSYLKKWQTLLRIINASLENVEEKQTSSRSLELWLSDLRDVAYDAEYIIDELTTEARRRQITEDPDAASPTCKVGRYFSACFLRLNPSTAKFSTKMEFRLKSLTARLEEAVAMKDALSLVENDRGIRERPRTNSLVDESCVYGRECDKEIVLHLLMNDSDDSVGDSSVVSIVGMAGVGKTTLAQLVYTV
;
A
#
# COMPACT_ATOMS: atom_id res chain seq x y z
N MET A 1 18.43 -18.06 -35.02
CA MET A 1 17.82 -16.76 -34.64
C MET A 1 16.55 -16.97 -33.79
N LYS A 2 16.64 -17.39 -32.50
CA LYS A 2 15.44 -17.66 -31.67
C LYS A 2 15.55 -17.24 -30.18
N PHE A 3 16.49 -16.36 -29.84
CA PHE A 3 16.69 -15.88 -28.46
C PHE A 3 15.99 -14.53 -28.15
N ALA A 4 15.70 -13.73 -29.19
CA ALA A 4 15.23 -12.35 -29.01
C ALA A 4 13.88 -12.20 -28.27
N ASP A 5 12.97 -13.16 -28.39
CA ASP A 5 11.61 -13.03 -27.83
C ASP A 5 11.57 -13.33 -26.31
N LYS A 6 12.39 -14.30 -25.86
CA LYS A 6 12.50 -14.66 -24.44
C LYS A 6 13.20 -13.57 -23.62
N ASP A 7 14.28 -13.00 -24.18
CA ASP A 7 15.06 -11.96 -23.51
C ASP A 7 14.25 -10.67 -23.35
N LYS A 8 13.45 -10.33 -24.38
CA LYS A 8 12.54 -9.18 -24.36
C LYS A 8 11.43 -9.34 -23.31
N PHE A 9 10.80 -10.51 -23.22
CA PHE A 9 9.79 -10.77 -22.18
C PHE A 9 10.40 -10.71 -20.78
N SER A 10 11.56 -11.34 -20.57
CA SER A 10 12.25 -11.28 -19.29
C SER A 10 12.61 -9.84 -18.89
N SER A 11 12.92 -8.99 -19.86
CA SER A 11 13.16 -7.57 -19.64
C SER A 11 11.89 -6.85 -19.15
N TYR A 12 10.73 -7.14 -19.73
CA TYR A 12 9.45 -6.58 -19.27
C TYR A 12 9.15 -6.96 -17.83
N LEU A 13 9.28 -8.24 -17.46
CA LEU A 13 9.04 -8.67 -16.08
C LEU A 13 9.98 -8.01 -15.07
N LYS A 14 11.27 -7.93 -15.40
CA LYS A 14 12.24 -7.22 -14.54
C LYS A 14 11.85 -5.76 -14.38
N LYS A 15 11.40 -5.10 -15.44
CA LYS A 15 10.93 -3.72 -15.41
C LYS A 15 9.70 -3.58 -14.51
N TRP A 16 8.71 -4.47 -14.64
CA TRP A 16 7.51 -4.47 -13.81
C TRP A 16 7.84 -4.70 -12.34
N GLN A 17 8.74 -5.64 -12.05
CA GLN A 17 9.21 -5.90 -10.69
C GLN A 17 9.82 -4.64 -10.07
N THR A 18 10.64 -3.90 -10.82
CA THR A 18 11.22 -2.63 -10.35
C THR A 18 10.15 -1.57 -10.13
N LEU A 19 9.23 -1.37 -11.08
CA LEU A 19 8.16 -0.37 -10.96
C LEU A 19 7.23 -0.66 -9.78
N LEU A 20 6.79 -1.92 -9.62
CA LEU A 20 5.96 -2.35 -8.50
C LEU A 20 6.68 -2.17 -7.16
N ARG A 21 7.99 -2.39 -7.11
CA ARG A 21 8.78 -2.16 -5.89
C ARG A 21 8.85 -0.68 -5.53
N ILE A 22 8.97 0.22 -6.52
CA ILE A 22 8.92 1.67 -6.30
C ILE A 22 7.53 2.07 -5.77
N ILE A 23 6.47 1.52 -6.37
CA ILE A 23 5.10 1.81 -5.95
C ILE A 23 4.85 1.29 -4.52
N ASN A 24 5.26 0.07 -4.18
CA ASN A 24 5.10 -0.49 -2.84
C ASN A 24 5.81 0.35 -1.77
N ALA A 25 7.05 0.76 -2.02
CA ALA A 25 7.78 1.65 -1.13
C ALA A 25 7.08 3.01 -0.96
N SER A 26 6.36 3.50 -1.98
CA SER A 26 5.59 4.74 -1.87
C SER A 26 4.31 4.58 -1.04
N LEU A 27 3.68 3.41 -1.06
CA LEU A 27 2.50 3.12 -0.23
C LEU A 27 2.84 3.12 1.27
N GLU A 28 4.00 2.58 1.64
CA GLU A 28 4.51 2.62 3.02
C GLU A 28 4.65 4.07 3.54
N ASN A 29 5.10 4.99 2.69
CA ASN A 29 5.23 6.41 3.04
C ASN A 29 3.88 7.15 3.14
N VAL A 30 2.85 6.66 2.43
CA VAL A 30 1.49 7.22 2.45
C VAL A 30 0.74 6.79 3.71
N GLU A 31 0.94 5.57 4.19
CA GLU A 31 0.25 5.06 5.39
C GLU A 31 0.65 5.84 6.66
N GLU A 32 1.90 6.32 6.73
CA GLU A 32 2.37 7.19 7.82
C GLU A 32 1.78 8.62 7.76
N LYS A 33 1.40 9.09 6.58
CA LYS A 33 0.86 10.44 6.33
C LYS A 33 -0.62 10.34 5.99
N GLN A 34 -1.43 10.15 7.03
CA GLN A 34 -2.87 9.93 7.03
C GLN A 34 -3.71 11.11 6.45
N THR A 35 -3.45 11.54 5.21
CA THR A 35 -4.24 12.53 4.47
C THR A 35 -4.82 11.90 3.21
N SER A 36 -6.02 11.29 3.34
CA SER A 36 -6.75 10.76 2.19
C SER A 36 -7.14 11.90 1.25
N SER A 37 -6.43 12.04 0.14
CA SER A 37 -6.81 12.94 -0.96
C SER A 37 -7.59 12.16 -2.01
N ARG A 38 -8.60 12.78 -2.63
CA ARG A 38 -9.39 12.14 -3.69
C ARG A 38 -8.51 11.64 -4.86
N SER A 39 -7.41 12.35 -5.14
CA SER A 39 -6.43 11.98 -6.16
C SER A 39 -5.67 10.70 -5.80
N LEU A 40 -5.38 10.48 -4.51
CA LEU A 40 -4.74 9.26 -4.02
C LEU A 40 -5.69 8.06 -4.12
N GLU A 41 -6.97 8.22 -3.80
CA GLU A 41 -7.97 7.16 -3.97
C GLU A 41 -8.09 6.70 -5.44
N LEU A 42 -8.12 7.65 -6.38
CA LEU A 42 -8.16 7.35 -7.82
C LEU A 42 -6.89 6.61 -8.25
N TRP A 43 -5.72 7.08 -7.82
CA TRP A 43 -4.45 6.44 -8.11
C TRP A 43 -4.36 5.00 -7.57
N LEU A 44 -4.84 4.76 -6.34
CA LEU A 44 -4.93 3.41 -5.76
C LEU A 44 -5.89 2.50 -6.53
N SER A 45 -7.00 3.05 -7.01
CA SER A 45 -7.95 2.32 -7.87
C SER A 45 -7.29 1.90 -9.17
N ASP A 46 -6.62 2.84 -9.85
CA ASP A 46 -5.91 2.56 -11.11
C ASP A 46 -4.81 1.51 -10.92
N LEU A 47 -4.10 1.57 -9.79
CA LEU A 47 -3.08 0.59 -9.45
C LEU A 47 -3.67 -0.82 -9.26
N ARG A 48 -4.84 -0.92 -8.62
CA ARG A 48 -5.56 -2.20 -8.47
C ARG A 48 -5.96 -2.76 -9.85
N ASP A 49 -6.43 -1.92 -10.75
CA ASP A 49 -6.78 -2.35 -12.11
C ASP A 49 -5.55 -2.83 -12.90
N VAL A 50 -4.39 -2.18 -12.72
CA VAL A 50 -3.13 -2.65 -13.30
C VAL A 50 -2.73 -4.02 -12.75
N ALA A 51 -2.95 -4.29 -11.45
CA ALA A 51 -2.65 -5.59 -10.86
C ALA A 51 -3.52 -6.71 -11.46
N TYR A 52 -4.82 -6.47 -11.64
CA TYR A 52 -5.71 -7.44 -12.30
C TYR A 52 -5.31 -7.74 -13.74
N ASP A 53 -4.93 -6.73 -14.52
CA ASP A 53 -4.44 -6.94 -15.87
C ASP A 53 -3.14 -7.76 -15.90
N ALA A 54 -2.25 -7.55 -14.93
CA ALA A 54 -1.01 -8.30 -14.79
C ALA A 54 -1.28 -9.79 -14.48
N GLU A 55 -2.17 -10.07 -13.53
CA GLU A 55 -2.61 -11.43 -13.20
C GLU A 55 -3.22 -12.12 -14.41
N TYR A 56 -4.09 -11.44 -15.13
CA TYR A 56 -4.72 -11.99 -16.33
C TYR A 56 -3.71 -12.33 -17.44
N ILE A 57 -2.66 -11.53 -17.62
CA ILE A 57 -1.55 -11.84 -18.53
C ILE A 57 -0.80 -13.10 -18.07
N ILE A 58 -0.52 -13.23 -16.78
CA ILE A 58 0.16 -14.39 -16.20
C ILE A 58 -0.70 -15.66 -16.38
N ASP A 59 -1.99 -15.57 -16.13
CA ASP A 59 -2.94 -16.69 -16.30
C ASP A 59 -3.06 -17.14 -17.75
N GLU A 60 -3.10 -16.20 -18.70
CA GLU A 60 -3.12 -16.52 -20.13
C GLU A 60 -1.83 -17.23 -20.56
N LEU A 61 -0.67 -16.80 -20.05
CA LEU A 61 0.62 -17.43 -20.29
C LEU A 61 0.73 -18.83 -19.68
N THR A 62 0.25 -19.02 -18.45
CA THR A 62 0.28 -20.33 -17.78
C THR A 62 -0.65 -21.33 -18.48
N THR A 63 -1.83 -20.87 -18.91
CA THR A 63 -2.81 -21.68 -19.66
C THR A 63 -2.23 -22.13 -20.99
N GLU A 64 -1.62 -21.21 -21.75
CA GLU A 64 -1.00 -21.55 -23.04
C GLU A 64 0.20 -22.50 -22.86
N ALA A 65 0.99 -22.31 -21.79
CA ALA A 65 2.12 -23.20 -21.51
C ALA A 65 1.67 -24.63 -21.18
N ARG A 66 0.57 -24.78 -20.43
CA ARG A 66 -0.06 -26.08 -20.15
C ARG A 66 -0.61 -26.73 -21.42
N ARG A 67 -1.31 -25.96 -22.25
CA ARG A 67 -1.86 -26.44 -23.52
C ARG A 67 -0.79 -27.06 -24.42
N ARG A 68 0.39 -26.43 -24.47
CA ARG A 68 1.52 -26.92 -25.28
C ARG A 68 2.18 -28.17 -24.70
N GLN A 69 2.27 -28.29 -23.37
CA GLN A 69 2.76 -29.51 -22.73
C GLN A 69 1.89 -30.71 -23.11
N ILE A 70 0.56 -30.55 -23.05
CA ILE A 70 -0.40 -31.61 -23.40
C ILE A 70 -0.33 -31.99 -24.90
N THR A 71 -0.01 -31.03 -25.76
CA THR A 71 0.05 -31.26 -27.22
C THR A 71 1.35 -31.93 -27.67
N GLU A 72 2.45 -31.73 -26.95
CA GLU A 72 3.78 -32.26 -27.32
C GLU A 72 4.13 -33.60 -26.63
N ASP A 73 3.54 -33.91 -25.47
CA ASP A 73 3.80 -35.17 -24.75
C ASP A 73 2.62 -35.54 -23.81
N PRO A 74 1.71 -36.46 -24.22
CA PRO A 74 0.51 -36.80 -23.45
C PRO A 74 0.81 -37.51 -22.12
N ASP A 75 2.03 -38.05 -21.93
CA ASP A 75 2.46 -38.76 -20.72
C ASP A 75 3.20 -37.87 -19.71
N ALA A 76 3.53 -36.61 -20.07
CA ALA A 76 4.33 -35.69 -19.23
C ALA A 76 3.47 -34.77 -18.33
N ALA A 77 2.28 -35.21 -17.92
CA ALA A 77 1.34 -34.47 -17.07
C ALA A 77 1.79 -34.36 -15.59
N SER A 78 3.03 -33.94 -15.34
CA SER A 78 3.51 -33.63 -14.00
C SER A 78 3.13 -32.17 -13.63
N PRO A 79 2.44 -31.92 -12.49
CA PRO A 79 1.98 -30.60 -12.10
C PRO A 79 3.10 -29.68 -11.55
N THR A 80 4.35 -30.14 -11.52
CA THR A 80 5.48 -29.41 -10.92
C THR A 80 6.29 -28.63 -11.96
N CYS A 81 5.66 -27.74 -12.74
CA CYS A 81 6.42 -26.82 -13.60
C CYS A 81 6.65 -25.49 -12.85
N LYS A 82 7.90 -25.23 -12.48
CA LYS A 82 8.36 -23.92 -11.99
C LYS A 82 8.14 -22.88 -13.10
N VAL A 83 7.87 -21.62 -12.72
CA VAL A 83 7.56 -20.50 -13.64
C VAL A 83 8.51 -20.41 -14.84
N GLY A 84 9.81 -20.68 -14.63
CA GLY A 84 10.83 -20.68 -15.68
C GLY A 84 10.68 -21.73 -16.80
N ARG A 85 9.98 -22.86 -16.56
CA ARG A 85 9.70 -23.88 -17.61
C ARG A 85 8.53 -23.49 -18.51
N TYR A 86 7.54 -22.76 -18.00
CA TYR A 86 6.43 -22.26 -18.82
C TYR A 86 6.92 -21.29 -19.91
N PHE A 87 7.91 -20.44 -19.57
CA PHE A 87 8.58 -19.57 -20.54
C PHE A 87 9.33 -20.32 -21.64
N SER A 88 9.85 -21.50 -21.33
CA SER A 88 10.53 -22.33 -22.33
C SER A 88 9.52 -22.95 -23.31
N ALA A 89 8.39 -23.44 -22.80
CA ALA A 89 7.35 -24.10 -23.62
C ALA A 89 6.55 -23.10 -24.49
N CYS A 90 6.24 -21.90 -23.98
CA CYS A 90 5.48 -20.89 -24.72
C CYS A 90 6.23 -20.21 -25.87
N PHE A 91 7.56 -20.25 -25.90
CA PHE A 91 8.33 -19.47 -26.88
C PHE A 91 9.22 -20.30 -27.81
N LEU A 92 9.53 -21.57 -27.48
CA LEU A 92 10.54 -22.31 -28.24
C LEU A 92 10.07 -22.96 -29.56
N ARG A 93 8.77 -23.10 -29.82
CA ARG A 93 8.31 -23.80 -31.05
C ARG A 93 7.26 -22.99 -31.82
N LEU A 94 7.71 -22.40 -32.91
CA LEU A 94 6.91 -21.61 -33.85
C LEU A 94 5.93 -22.52 -34.60
N ASN A 95 4.66 -22.44 -34.26
CA ASN A 95 3.52 -22.81 -35.12
C ASN A 95 2.85 -21.50 -35.59
N PRO A 96 2.31 -21.36 -36.81
CA PRO A 96 1.59 -20.15 -37.26
C PRO A 96 0.51 -19.62 -36.28
N SER A 97 -0.08 -20.46 -35.41
CA SER A 97 -0.95 -20.02 -34.30
C SER A 97 -0.21 -19.24 -33.20
N THR A 98 1.07 -19.54 -32.98
CA THR A 98 1.93 -18.92 -31.96
C THR A 98 2.35 -17.50 -32.31
N ALA A 99 2.41 -17.14 -33.60
CA ALA A 99 2.72 -15.77 -34.03
C ALA A 99 1.59 -14.78 -33.71
N LYS A 100 0.33 -15.23 -33.80
CA LYS A 100 -0.84 -14.43 -33.38
C LYS A 100 -0.86 -14.24 -31.87
N PHE A 101 -0.54 -15.30 -31.13
CA PHE A 101 -0.45 -15.26 -29.66
C PHE A 101 0.69 -14.34 -29.18
N SER A 102 1.90 -14.47 -29.74
CA SER A 102 3.05 -13.65 -29.35
C SER A 102 2.81 -12.16 -29.62
N THR A 103 2.21 -11.81 -30.76
CA THR A 103 1.89 -10.41 -31.10
C THR A 103 0.83 -9.82 -30.17
N LYS A 104 -0.24 -10.59 -29.87
CA LYS A 104 -1.26 -10.19 -28.90
C LYS A 104 -0.65 -9.98 -27.51
N MET A 105 0.22 -10.89 -27.09
CA MET A 105 0.90 -10.83 -25.81
C MET A 105 1.86 -9.65 -25.73
N GLU A 106 2.61 -9.36 -26.79
CA GLU A 106 3.49 -8.19 -26.87
C GLU A 106 2.72 -6.88 -26.72
N PHE A 107 1.55 -6.76 -27.36
CA PHE A 107 0.70 -5.59 -27.21
C PHE A 107 0.24 -5.40 -25.75
N ARG A 108 -0.23 -6.49 -25.11
CA ARG A 108 -0.67 -6.46 -23.70
C ARG A 108 0.48 -6.11 -22.75
N LEU A 109 1.66 -6.69 -22.95
CA LEU A 109 2.85 -6.36 -22.17
C LEU A 109 3.21 -4.88 -22.28
N LYS A 110 3.20 -4.33 -23.50
CA LYS A 110 3.48 -2.90 -23.72
C LYS A 110 2.45 -2.01 -23.05
N SER A 111 1.17 -2.34 -23.20
CA SER A 111 0.07 -1.59 -22.58
C SER A 111 0.18 -1.57 -21.06
N LEU A 112 0.42 -2.72 -20.42
CA LEU A 112 0.61 -2.80 -18.98
C LEU A 112 1.85 -2.03 -18.51
N THR A 113 2.94 -2.10 -19.28
CA THR A 113 4.17 -1.35 -18.97
C THR A 113 3.91 0.15 -18.97
N ALA A 114 3.19 0.67 -19.96
CA ALA A 114 2.86 2.09 -20.05
C ALA A 114 1.99 2.54 -18.86
N ARG A 115 0.99 1.73 -18.47
CA ARG A 115 0.14 2.03 -17.30
C ARG A 115 0.93 2.02 -15.98
N LEU A 116 1.89 1.10 -15.82
CA LEU A 116 2.78 1.07 -14.65
C LEU A 116 3.69 2.30 -14.60
N GLU A 117 4.19 2.77 -15.74
CA GLU A 117 5.00 3.99 -15.82
C GLU A 117 4.17 5.24 -15.50
N GLU A 118 2.94 5.31 -16.00
CA GLU A 118 1.98 6.37 -15.67
C GLU A 118 1.65 6.40 -14.17
N ALA A 119 1.45 5.22 -13.57
CA ALA A 119 1.22 5.12 -12.12
C ALA A 119 2.41 5.66 -11.31
N VAL A 120 3.65 5.40 -11.74
CA VAL A 120 4.84 5.98 -11.08
C VAL A 120 4.90 7.49 -11.28
N ALA A 121 4.59 8.00 -12.48
CA ALA A 121 4.60 9.43 -12.77
C ALA A 121 3.52 10.20 -11.97
N MET A 122 2.30 9.65 -11.86
CA MET A 122 1.26 10.23 -11.00
C MET A 122 1.69 10.28 -9.54
N LYS A 123 2.37 9.23 -9.05
CA LYS A 123 2.91 9.21 -7.69
C LYS A 123 3.90 10.36 -7.45
N ASP A 124 4.80 10.65 -8.39
CA ASP A 124 5.72 11.77 -8.25
C ASP A 124 4.98 13.11 -8.17
N ALA A 125 3.91 13.28 -8.97
CA ALA A 125 3.04 14.45 -8.91
C ALA A 125 2.28 14.57 -7.57
N LEU A 126 1.78 13.46 -7.00
CA LEU A 126 1.11 13.43 -5.70
C LEU A 126 2.07 13.80 -4.56
N SER A 127 3.29 13.26 -4.57
CA SER A 127 4.30 13.57 -3.56
C SER A 127 4.76 15.04 -3.58
N LEU A 128 4.70 15.70 -4.75
CA LEU A 128 4.99 17.13 -4.88
C LEU A 128 3.89 18.00 -4.23
N VAL A 129 2.62 17.59 -4.32
CA VAL A 129 1.47 18.26 -3.70
C VAL A 129 1.43 18.05 -2.18
N GLU A 130 1.95 16.93 -1.68
CA GLU A 130 2.02 16.65 -0.24
C GLU A 130 3.17 17.37 0.47
N ASN A 131 4.32 17.55 -0.19
CA ASN A 131 5.45 18.29 0.40
C ASN A 131 5.17 19.80 0.54
N ASP A 132 4.24 20.35 -0.24
CA ASP A 132 3.82 21.76 -0.13
C ASP A 132 2.82 21.98 1.03
N ARG A 133 2.22 20.90 1.55
CA ARG A 133 1.46 20.94 2.79
C ARG A 133 2.43 20.76 3.95
N GLY A 134 3.11 21.86 4.28
CA GLY A 134 4.01 21.97 5.41
C GLY A 134 3.48 21.25 6.64
N ILE A 135 4.42 20.63 7.38
CA ILE A 135 4.27 19.96 8.68
C ILE A 135 2.90 20.31 9.27
N ARG A 136 1.94 19.40 9.08
CA ARG A 136 0.60 19.58 9.60
C ARG A 136 0.75 19.47 11.11
N GLU A 137 1.05 20.59 11.76
CA GLU A 137 1.01 20.69 13.20
C GLU A 137 -0.31 20.08 13.62
N ARG A 138 -0.22 19.05 14.48
CA ARG A 138 -1.37 18.43 15.12
C ARG A 138 -2.26 19.59 15.57
N PRO A 139 -3.53 19.67 15.13
CA PRO A 139 -4.37 20.79 15.53
C PRO A 139 -4.32 20.85 17.05
N ARG A 140 -3.79 21.95 17.59
CA ARG A 140 -3.76 22.15 19.03
C ARG A 140 -5.22 22.11 19.45
N THR A 141 -5.61 21.11 20.24
CA THR A 141 -6.94 21.04 20.85
C THR A 141 -6.97 22.04 22.01
N ASN A 142 -6.89 23.32 21.66
CA ASN A 142 -7.00 24.44 22.59
C ASN A 142 -8.45 24.96 22.69
N SER A 143 -9.45 24.19 22.26
CA SER A 143 -10.84 24.54 22.58
C SER A 143 -11.02 24.40 24.09
N LEU A 144 -11.31 25.51 24.75
CA LEU A 144 -11.82 25.51 26.11
C LEU A 144 -13.05 24.60 26.14
N VAL A 145 -13.05 23.59 27.00
CA VAL A 145 -14.23 22.74 27.20
C VAL A 145 -15.24 23.57 27.99
N ASP A 146 -16.48 23.64 27.50
CA ASP A 146 -17.59 24.13 28.28
C ASP A 146 -17.93 23.09 29.36
N GLU A 147 -17.52 23.36 30.61
CA GLU A 147 -17.72 22.46 31.74
C GLU A 147 -19.20 22.14 31.97
N SER A 148 -20.11 23.05 31.57
CA SER A 148 -21.56 22.87 31.74
C SER A 148 -22.16 21.74 30.88
N CYS A 149 -21.44 21.31 29.84
CA CYS A 149 -21.83 20.24 28.92
C CYS A 149 -21.21 18.87 29.27
N VAL A 150 -20.44 18.77 30.37
CA VAL A 150 -19.80 17.52 30.79
C VAL A 150 -20.49 17.03 32.07
N TYR A 151 -20.98 15.79 32.03
CA TYR A 151 -21.69 15.17 33.16
C TYR A 151 -21.03 13.86 33.57
N GLY A 152 -20.97 13.58 34.88
CA GLY A 152 -20.59 12.27 35.41
C GLY A 152 -19.09 11.99 35.38
N ARG A 153 -18.27 13.03 35.24
CA ARG A 153 -16.79 12.96 35.19
C ARG A 153 -16.13 13.62 36.41
N GLU A 154 -16.92 13.99 37.40
CA GLU A 154 -16.48 14.71 38.60
C GLU A 154 -15.54 13.83 39.44
N CYS A 155 -15.87 12.55 39.60
CA CYS A 155 -15.00 11.60 40.31
C CYS A 155 -13.68 11.37 39.57
N ASP A 156 -13.72 11.22 38.24
CA ASP A 156 -12.52 11.03 37.43
C ASP A 156 -11.59 12.26 37.50
N LYS A 157 -12.16 13.47 37.49
CA LYS A 157 -11.42 14.73 37.64
C LYS A 157 -10.70 14.79 38.99
N GLU A 158 -11.38 14.44 40.08
CA GLU A 158 -10.81 14.45 41.42
C GLU A 158 -9.67 13.43 41.57
N ILE A 159 -9.81 12.23 40.98
CA ILE A 159 -8.76 11.21 40.99
C ILE A 159 -7.50 11.71 40.27
N VAL A 160 -7.67 12.33 39.10
CA VAL A 160 -6.53 12.86 38.33
C VAL A 160 -5.87 14.04 39.07
N LEU A 161 -6.65 14.94 39.67
CA LEU A 161 -6.13 16.04 40.49
C LEU A 161 -5.33 15.52 41.69
N HIS A 162 -5.87 14.53 42.41
CA HIS A 162 -5.17 13.91 43.52
C HIS A 162 -3.85 13.28 43.05
N LEU A 163 -3.82 12.55 41.93
CA LEU A 163 -2.58 11.97 41.38
C LEU A 163 -1.54 13.03 40.99
N LEU A 164 -1.98 14.22 40.58
CA LEU A 164 -1.09 15.35 40.26
C LEU A 164 -0.63 16.12 41.51
N MET A 165 -1.44 16.16 42.57
CA MET A 165 -1.17 16.92 43.80
C MET A 165 -0.42 16.12 44.88
N ASN A 166 -0.48 14.79 44.85
CA ASN A 166 0.12 13.93 45.88
C ASN A 166 1.64 13.72 45.73
N ASP A 167 2.33 14.57 44.97
CA ASP A 167 3.77 14.51 44.72
C ASP A 167 4.59 15.08 45.91
N SER A 168 4.22 14.66 47.12
CA SER A 168 4.93 14.98 48.35
C SER A 168 5.93 13.86 48.66
N ASP A 169 6.95 13.70 47.82
CA ASP A 169 8.22 13.13 48.27
C ASP A 169 9.40 13.86 47.63
N ASP A 170 10.14 14.53 48.51
CA ASP A 170 11.32 15.36 48.27
C ASP A 170 12.50 14.55 47.71
N SER A 171 12.46 14.15 46.45
CA SER A 171 13.66 13.73 45.72
C SER A 171 13.73 14.36 44.33
N VAL A 172 14.43 15.49 44.29
CA VAL A 172 15.14 16.11 43.16
C VAL A 172 14.93 15.41 41.79
N GLY A 173 13.93 15.88 41.04
CA GLY A 173 13.99 15.86 39.57
C GLY A 173 13.05 14.93 38.80
N ASP A 174 12.19 14.14 39.45
CA ASP A 174 11.28 13.25 38.73
C ASP A 174 10.00 14.00 38.30
N SER A 175 9.74 14.05 37.00
CA SER A 175 8.49 14.61 36.46
C SER A 175 7.38 13.56 36.59
N SER A 176 6.34 13.85 37.38
CA SER A 176 5.17 12.97 37.47
C SER A 176 4.35 13.00 36.17
N VAL A 177 4.01 11.80 35.66
CA VAL A 177 3.27 11.62 34.41
C VAL A 177 2.00 10.82 34.68
N VAL A 178 0.85 11.41 34.37
CA VAL A 178 -0.46 10.75 34.43
C VAL A 178 -0.93 10.40 33.01
N SER A 179 -1.20 9.12 32.77
CA SER A 179 -1.68 8.63 31.47
C SER A 179 -3.18 8.30 31.50
N ILE A 180 -3.94 8.83 30.54
CA ILE A 180 -5.38 8.55 30.36
C ILE A 180 -5.55 7.65 29.12
N VAL A 181 -5.99 6.40 29.33
CA VAL A 181 -6.09 5.37 28.27
C VAL A 181 -7.54 4.92 28.09
N GLY A 182 -7.93 4.61 26.86
CA GLY A 182 -9.28 4.16 26.51
C GLY A 182 -9.58 4.28 25.02
N MET A 183 -10.73 3.74 24.59
CA MET A 183 -11.16 3.76 23.17
C MET A 183 -11.35 5.18 22.60
N ALA A 184 -11.36 5.30 21.28
CA ALA A 184 -11.66 6.56 20.61
C ALA A 184 -13.06 7.08 20.97
N GLY A 185 -13.24 8.40 21.08
CA GLY A 185 -14.54 9.02 21.37
C GLY A 185 -15.01 8.98 22.83
N VAL A 186 -14.30 8.29 23.74
CA VAL A 186 -14.72 8.18 25.17
C VAL A 186 -14.56 9.48 25.99
N GLY A 187 -13.97 10.54 25.42
CA GLY A 187 -13.79 11.82 26.11
C GLY A 187 -12.49 11.97 26.91
N LYS A 188 -11.43 11.22 26.60
CA LYS A 188 -10.11 11.34 27.28
C LYS A 188 -9.53 12.75 27.23
N THR A 189 -9.56 13.36 26.04
CA THR A 189 -9.10 14.73 25.81
C THR A 189 -9.95 15.73 26.59
N THR A 190 -11.26 15.49 26.65
CA THR A 190 -12.20 16.30 27.45
C THR A 190 -11.86 16.26 28.94
N LEU A 191 -11.58 15.07 29.48
CA LEU A 191 -11.16 14.93 30.88
C LEU A 191 -9.83 15.64 31.17
N ALA A 192 -8.83 15.49 30.30
CA ALA A 192 -7.55 16.20 30.44
C ALA A 192 -7.73 17.73 30.41
N GLN A 193 -8.62 18.22 29.54
CA GLN A 193 -8.96 19.64 29.46
C GLN A 193 -9.68 20.14 30.73
N LEU A 194 -10.60 19.35 31.31
CA LEU A 194 -11.31 19.69 32.55
C LEU A 194 -10.41 19.78 33.78
N VAL A 195 -9.31 19.01 33.80
CA VAL A 195 -8.31 19.07 34.87
C VAL A 195 -7.41 20.30 34.69
N TYR A 196 -7.07 20.64 33.45
CA TYR A 196 -6.22 21.79 33.13
C TYR A 196 -6.92 23.15 33.33
N THR A 197 -8.26 23.22 33.30
CA THR A 197 -9.04 24.45 33.49
C THR A 197 -9.33 24.81 34.95
N VAL A 198 -8.89 24.00 35.92
CA VAL A 198 -8.96 24.28 37.37
C VAL A 198 -7.91 25.30 37.75
#